data_AF-A0A0K8QE29-F1
#
_entry.id   AF-A0A0K8QE29-F1
#
_cell.length_a   1.000
_cell.length_b   1.000
_cell.length_c   1.000
_cell.angle_alpha   90.00
_cell.angle_beta   90.00
_cell.angle_gamma   90.00
#
_symmetry.space_group_name_H-M   'P 1'
#
loop_
_entity.id
_entity.type
_entity.pdbx_description
1 polymer ?
#
loop_
_entity_poly.entity_id
_entity_poly.type
_entity_poly.pdbx_seq_one_letter_code
_entity_poly.pdbx_strand_id
1 'polypeptide(L)'
;MGIVFGLLYIALLLFLVILIIRLVFDLVQMFARQWRPRGGALVAAHVVYSVTDPPLKRIRRLIPPLQLGGVSLDLAFLIVFIVVSIAMGFVYSLA
;
A
#
# COMPACT_ATOMS: atom_id res chain seq x y z
N MET A 1 -17.89 -16.14 14.18
CA MET A 1 -17.98 -16.18 12.71
C MET A 1 -19.08 -15.24 12.19
N GLY A 2 -18.99 -13.95 12.48
CA GLY A 2 -19.99 -12.96 12.02
C GLY A 2 -19.67 -12.46 10.62
N ILE A 3 -20.70 -12.28 9.78
CA ILE A 3 -20.59 -11.75 8.40
C ILE A 3 -19.74 -10.48 8.36
N VAL A 4 -19.84 -9.64 9.40
CA VAL A 4 -19.06 -8.40 9.56
C VAL A 4 -17.55 -8.64 9.56
N PHE A 5 -17.06 -9.61 10.33
CA PHE A 5 -15.62 -9.92 10.40
C PHE A 5 -15.10 -10.51 9.09
N GLY A 6 -15.91 -11.33 8.41
CA GLY A 6 -15.58 -11.86 7.08
C GLY A 6 -15.45 -10.75 6.04
N LEU A 7 -16.41 -9.80 6.00
CA LEU A 7 -16.34 -8.65 5.10
C LEU A 7 -15.14 -7.75 5.39
N LEU A 8 -14.83 -7.53 6.67
CA LEU A 8 -13.67 -6.74 7.08
C LEU A 8 -12.35 -7.39 6.65
N TYR A 9 -12.24 -8.71 6.81
CA TYR A 9 -11.08 -9.46 6.34
C TYR A 9 -10.90 -9.32 4.83
N ILE A 10 -11.97 -9.47 4.04
CA ILE A 10 -11.93 -9.30 2.58
C ILE A 10 -11.49 -7.87 2.22
N ALA A 11 -12.00 -6.84 2.91
CA ALA A 11 -11.59 -5.46 2.69
C ALA A 11 -10.10 -5.24 2.97
N LEU A 12 -9.58 -5.79 4.07
CA LEU A 12 -8.15 -5.73 4.40
C LEU A 12 -7.30 -6.48 3.36
N LEU A 13 -7.80 -7.61 2.84
CA LEU A 13 -7.13 -8.38 1.80
C LEU A 13 -7.06 -7.61 0.48
N LEU A 14 -8.16 -6.97 0.07
CA LEU A 14 -8.16 -6.09 -1.10
C LEU A 14 -7.19 -4.92 -0.92
N PHE A 15 -7.15 -4.31 0.26
CA PHE A 15 -6.20 -3.24 0.56
C PHE A 15 -4.74 -3.73 0.48
N LEU A 16 -4.46 -4.92 1.00
CA LEU A 16 -3.13 -5.53 0.91
C LEU A 16 -2.71 -5.79 -0.55
N VAL A 17 -3.62 -6.30 -1.38
CA VAL A 17 -3.38 -6.45 -2.83
C VAL A 17 -3.08 -5.10 -3.48
N ILE A 18 -3.82 -4.04 -3.14
CA ILE A 18 -3.56 -2.69 -3.67
C ILE A 18 -2.17 -2.19 -3.24
N LEU A 19 -1.73 -2.44 -2.00
CA LEU A 19 -0.37 -2.10 -1.55
C LEU A 19 0.69 -2.83 -2.39
N ILE A 20 0.48 -4.10 -2.72
CA ILE A 20 1.40 -4.84 -3.58
C ILE A 20 1.44 -4.24 -4.99
N ILE A 21 0.28 -3.91 -5.56
CA ILE A 21 0.21 -3.26 -6.87
C ILE A 21 0.95 -1.91 -6.84
N ARG A 22 0.79 -1.13 -5.78
CA ARG A 22 1.55 0.12 -5.57
C ARG A 22 3.05 -0.13 -5.61
N LEU A 23 3.53 -1.13 -4.87
CA LEU A 23 4.94 -1.51 -4.86
C LEU A 23 5.45 -1.83 -6.27
N VAL A 24 4.66 -2.58 -7.06
CA VAL A 24 5.02 -2.88 -8.45
C VAL A 24 5.11 -1.59 -9.28
N PHE A 25 4.15 -0.67 -9.16
CA PHE A 25 4.22 0.61 -9.87
C PHE A 25 5.44 1.43 -9.45
N ASP A 26 5.75 1.50 -8.15
CA ASP A 26 6.91 2.22 -7.62
C ASP A 26 8.22 1.62 -8.16
N LEU A 27 8.35 0.28 -8.17
CA LEU A 27 9.51 -0.42 -8.74
C LEU A 27 9.62 -0.19 -10.25
N VAL A 28 8.53 -0.32 -10.99
CA VAL A 28 8.51 -0.09 -12.45
C VAL A 28 8.95 1.34 -12.77
N GLN A 29 8.45 2.35 -12.04
CA GLN A 29 8.88 3.74 -12.24
C GLN A 29 10.35 3.97 -11.86
N MET A 30 10.84 3.31 -10.81
CA MET A 30 12.23 3.40 -10.37
C MET A 30 13.20 2.81 -11.41
N PHE A 31 12.88 1.64 -11.98
CA PHE A 31 13.71 0.96 -12.97
C PHE A 31 13.53 1.53 -14.38
N ALA A 32 12.30 1.86 -14.77
CA ALA A 32 11.97 2.45 -16.06
C ALA A 32 11.58 3.93 -15.89
N ARG A 33 12.55 4.78 -15.58
CA ARG A 33 12.34 6.23 -15.30
C ARG A 33 11.62 7.00 -16.42
N GLN A 34 11.73 6.54 -17.67
CA GLN A 34 11.06 7.13 -18.84
C GLN A 34 9.63 6.61 -19.05
N TRP A 35 9.27 5.51 -18.38
CA TRP A 35 7.93 4.95 -18.46
C TRP A 35 6.94 5.84 -17.71
N ARG A 36 5.83 6.15 -18.38
CA ARG A 36 4.69 6.83 -17.78
C ARG A 36 3.45 5.96 -17.99
N PRO A 37 2.64 5.72 -16.95
CA PRO A 37 1.42 4.94 -17.12
C PRO A 37 0.50 5.62 -18.15
N ARG A 38 -0.03 4.84 -19.10
CA ARG A 38 -0.97 5.30 -20.14
C ARG A 38 -2.13 4.32 -20.26
N GLY A 39 -3.29 4.80 -20.71
CA GLY A 39 -4.49 3.97 -20.89
C GLY A 39 -4.93 3.30 -19.58
N GLY A 40 -5.21 1.98 -19.63
CA GLY A 40 -5.67 1.23 -18.46
C GLY A 40 -4.69 1.25 -17.27
N ALA A 41 -3.39 1.28 -17.52
CA ALA A 41 -2.38 1.38 -16.45
C ALA A 41 -2.45 2.72 -15.70
N LEU A 42 -2.87 3.80 -16.36
CA LEU A 42 -3.06 5.10 -15.72
C LEU A 42 -4.26 5.09 -14.79
N VAL A 43 -5.36 4.46 -15.21
CA VAL A 43 -6.56 4.32 -14.38
C VAL A 43 -6.24 3.47 -13.14
N ALA A 44 -5.58 2.33 -13.34
CA ALA A 44 -5.14 1.47 -12.23
C ALA A 44 -4.20 2.22 -11.27
N ALA A 45 -3.18 2.92 -11.79
CA ALA A 45 -2.28 3.73 -10.98
C ALA A 45 -3.05 4.79 -10.17
N HIS A 46 -3.98 5.52 -10.80
CA HIS A 46 -4.77 6.55 -10.12
C HIS A 46 -5.59 5.98 -8.96
N VAL A 47 -6.26 4.84 -9.17
CA VAL A 47 -7.04 4.16 -8.12
C VAL A 47 -6.11 3.68 -7.00
N VAL A 48 -5.00 3.03 -7.34
CA VAL A 48 -4.06 2.49 -6.37
C VAL A 48 -3.46 3.61 -5.51
N TYR A 49 -2.95 4.68 -6.14
CA TYR A 49 -2.36 5.81 -5.43
C TYR A 49 -3.40 6.56 -4.59
N SER A 50 -4.60 6.82 -5.12
CA SER A 50 -5.66 7.50 -4.35
C SER A 50 -6.10 6.73 -3.10
N VAL A 51 -6.12 5.40 -3.14
CA VAL A 51 -6.47 4.56 -1.99
C VAL A 51 -5.31 4.46 -0.99
N THR A 52 -4.08 4.40 -1.46
CA THR A 52 -2.90 4.15 -0.61
C THR A 52 -2.22 5.42 -0.10
N ASP A 53 -2.31 6.55 -0.79
CA ASP A 53 -1.67 7.80 -0.38
C ASP A 53 -2.22 8.39 0.94
N PRO A 54 -3.53 8.39 1.23
CA PRO A 54 -4.03 8.90 2.51
C PRO A 54 -3.41 8.22 3.74
N PRO A 55 -3.37 6.87 3.86
CA PRO A 55 -2.71 6.21 4.98
C PRO A 55 -1.20 6.44 5.00
N LEU A 56 -0.51 6.35 3.86
CA LEU A 56 0.93 6.61 3.81
C LEU A 56 1.26 8.04 4.22
N LYS A 57 0.51 9.04 3.75
CA LYS A 57 0.73 10.45 4.10
C LYS A 57 0.53 10.72 5.58
N ARG A 58 -0.40 10.01 6.25
CA ARG A 58 -0.55 10.09 7.71
C ARG A 58 0.69 9.58 8.43
N ILE A 59 1.24 8.46 7.99
CA ILE A 59 2.48 7.89 8.58
C ILE A 59 3.70 8.75 8.27
N ARG A 60 3.83 9.25 7.03
CA ARG A 60 4.95 10.12 6.60
C ARG A 60 5.05 11.42 7.40
N ARG A 61 3.94 11.89 7.98
CA ARG A 61 3.97 13.05 8.90
C ARG A 61 4.68 12.75 10.21
N LEU A 62 4.64 11.50 10.66
CA LEU A 62 5.26 11.07 11.92
C LEU A 62 6.68 10.57 11.68
N ILE A 63 6.89 9.83 10.59
CA ILE A 63 8.16 9.18 10.28
C ILE A 63 8.56 9.60 8.85
N PRO A 64 9.41 10.62 8.71
CA PRO A 64 9.87 11.07 7.40
C PRO A 64 10.68 9.96 6.70
N PRO A 65 10.67 9.92 5.35
CA PRO A 65 11.40 8.91 4.60
C PRO A 65 12.90 9.03 4.86
N LEU A 66 13.53 7.91 5.20
CA LEU A 66 14.98 7.83 5.40
C LEU A 66 15.65 7.70 4.02
N GLN A 67 16.54 8.65 3.73
CA GLN A 67 17.39 8.61 2.56
C GLN A 67 18.72 7.97 2.98
N LEU A 68 19.00 6.76 2.51
CA LEU A 68 20.24 6.05 2.79
C LEU A 68 21.05 5.97 1.51
N GLY A 69 22.16 6.72 1.44
CA GLY A 69 23.14 6.59 0.36
C GLY A 69 22.59 6.80 -1.06
N GLY A 70 21.64 7.74 -1.23
CA GLY A 70 21.03 8.04 -2.54
C GLY A 70 19.81 7.18 -2.91
N VAL A 71 19.44 6.19 -2.08
CA VAL A 71 18.19 5.44 -2.21
C VAL A 71 17.24 5.84 -1.08
N SER A 72 16.05 6.33 -1.45
CA SER A 72 14.98 6.60 -0.49
C SER A 72 14.22 5.29 -0.22
N LEU A 73 14.25 4.82 1.03
CA LEU A 73 13.48 3.66 1.43
C LEU A 73 12.13 4.15 1.97
N ASP A 74 11.02 3.74 1.35
CA ASP A 74 9.69 4.17 1.79
C ASP A 74 9.27 3.42 3.06
N LEU A 75 9.77 3.91 4.20
CA LEU A 75 9.44 3.40 5.52
C LEU A 75 7.94 3.46 5.79
N ALA A 76 7.25 4.48 5.28
CA ALA A 76 5.82 4.63 5.50
C ALA A 76 5.02 3.53 4.80
N PHE A 77 5.42 3.15 3.57
CA PHE A 77 4.84 1.99 2.90
C PHE A 77 5.01 0.72 3.73
N LEU A 78 6.22 0.44 4.21
CA LEU A 78 6.52 -0.75 5.01
C LEU A 78 5.69 -0.79 6.29
N ILE A 79 5.59 0.34 7.00
CA ILE A 79 4.80 0.45 8.23
C ILE A 79 3.32 0.18 7.95
N VAL A 80 2.75 0.79 6.90
CA VAL A 80 1.35 0.58 6.52
C VAL A 80 1.11 -0.90 6.18
N PHE A 81 2.02 -1.54 5.45
CA PHE A 81 1.93 -2.96 5.13
C PHE A 81 1.92 -3.84 6.38
N ILE A 82 2.82 -3.57 7.33
CA ILE A 82 2.89 -4.31 8.61
C ILE A 82 1.61 -4.12 9.43
N VAL A 83 1.14 -2.87 9.57
CA VAL A 83 -0.08 -2.56 10.34
C VAL A 83 -1.29 -3.28 9.77
N VAL A 84 -1.46 -3.30 8.45
CA VAL A 84 -2.55 -4.01 7.79
C VAL A 84 -2.43 -5.52 7.98
N SER A 85 -1.22 -6.08 7.88
CA SER A 85 -0.99 -7.50 8.08
C SER A 85 -1.34 -7.94 9.51
N ILE A 86 -0.96 -7.14 10.51
CA ILE A 86 -1.32 -7.38 11.92
C ILE A 86 -2.83 -7.26 12.11
N ALA A 87 -3.46 -6.22 11.55
CA ALA A 87 -4.90 -6.02 11.63
C ALA A 87 -5.66 -7.21 11.02
N MET A 88 -5.19 -7.73 9.89
CA MET A 88 -5.76 -8.91 9.27
C MET A 88 -5.64 -10.15 10.15
N GLY A 89 -4.48 -10.37 10.78
CA GLY A 89 -4.29 -11.46 11.74
C GLY A 89 -5.23 -11.36 12.95
N PHE A 90 -5.44 -10.15 13.47
CA PHE A 90 -6.38 -9.92 14.56
C PHE A 90 -7.83 -10.19 14.14
N VAL A 91 -8.25 -9.68 12.97
CA VAL A 91 -9.58 -9.93 12.43
C VAL A 91 -9.81 -11.42 12.18
N TYR A 92 -8.81 -12.13 11.66
CA TYR A 92 -8.87 -13.58 11.45
C TYR A 92 -9.00 -14.34 12.78
N SER A 93 -8.31 -13.90 13.84
CA SER A 93 -8.43 -14.50 15.17
C SER A 93 -9.79 -14.27 15.84
N LEU A 94 -10.50 -13.20 15.47
CA LEU A 94 -11.81 -12.82 16.02
C LEU A 94 -12.98 -13.31 15.17
N ALA A 95 -12.75 -13.59 13.89
CA ALA A 95 -13.73 -14.17 12.99
C ALA A 95 -14.12 -15.55 13.52
#